data_AF-A0A920GD28-F1
#
_entry.id   AF-A0A920GD28-F1
#
_cell.length_a   1.000
_cell.length_b   1.000
_cell.length_c   1.000
_cell.angle_alpha   90.00
_cell.angle_beta   90.00
_cell.angle_gamma   90.00
#
_symmetry.space_group_name_H-M   'P 1'
#
loop_
_entity.id
_entity.type
_entity.pdbx_description
1 polymer ?
#
loop_
_entity_poly.entity_id
_entity_poly.type
_entity_poly.pdbx_seq_one_letter_code
_entity_poly.pdbx_strand_id
1 'polypeptide(L)'
;MTMPAGIVGGFVASRFADDNCPDIQFHIAHASFANPAKRVFDSFPALSIGPCQLRPHSRGYSHIQSADPKLSPEINPRYLSAEN
;
A
#
# COMPACT_ATOMS: atom_id res chain seq x y z
N MET A 1 13.20 7.07 17.29
CA MET A 1 12.02 6.19 17.34
C MET A 1 12.48 4.78 17.03
N THR A 2 12.30 3.84 17.95
CA THR A 2 12.88 2.48 17.88
C THR A 2 11.89 1.43 17.36
N MET A 3 10.62 1.79 17.13
CA MET A 3 9.59 0.87 16.65
C MET A 3 9.05 1.30 15.27
N PRO A 4 8.92 0.37 14.30
CA PRO A 4 8.31 0.65 13.00
C PRO A 4 6.79 0.89 13.13
N ALA A 5 6.20 1.54 12.13
CA ALA A 5 4.76 1.84 12.14
C ALA A 5 3.86 0.60 12.03
N GLY A 6 4.37 -0.55 11.56
CA GLY A 6 3.61 -1.81 11.51
C GLY A 6 4.16 -2.81 12.51
N ILE A 7 3.62 -2.85 13.73
CA ILE A 7 4.07 -3.78 14.78
C ILE A 7 3.19 -5.03 14.81
N VAL A 8 1.94 -4.90 14.35
CA VAL A 8 1.01 -6.00 14.20
C VAL A 8 0.58 -6.06 12.74
N GLY A 9 0.42 -7.27 12.21
CA GLY A 9 -0.05 -7.49 10.87
C GLY A 9 -0.54 -8.91 10.67
N GLY A 10 -1.14 -9.15 9.52
CA GLY A 10 -1.68 -10.46 9.17
C GLY A 10 -2.08 -10.55 7.71
N PHE A 11 -2.17 -11.78 7.22
CA PHE A 11 -2.63 -12.09 5.88
C PHE A 11 -4.06 -12.66 5.96
N VAL A 12 -4.95 -12.15 5.11
CA VAL A 12 -6.35 -12.56 5.06
C VAL A 12 -6.71 -12.90 3.62
N ALA A 13 -7.42 -14.02 3.43
CA ALA A 13 -8.08 -14.34 2.18
C ALA A 13 -9.46 -13.69 2.15
N SER A 14 -9.67 -12.77 1.23
CA SER A 14 -10.98 -12.20 0.95
C SER A 14 -11.86 -13.22 0.21
N ARG A 15 -13.15 -12.89 0.05
CA ARG A 15 -14.07 -13.71 -0.76
C ARG A 15 -13.69 -13.80 -2.24
N PHE A 16 -12.80 -12.93 -2.70
CA PHE A 16 -12.31 -12.88 -4.09
C PHE A 16 -10.94 -13.52 -4.24
N ALA A 17 -10.38 -14.08 -3.17
CA ALA A 17 -9.08 -14.73 -3.21
C ALA A 17 -9.15 -16.06 -3.96
N ASP A 18 -8.18 -16.30 -4.84
CA ASP A 18 -8.01 -17.57 -5.53
C ASP A 18 -7.50 -18.64 -4.56
N ASP A 19 -8.15 -19.81 -4.53
CA ASP A 19 -7.73 -21.00 -3.78
C ASP A 19 -7.40 -20.76 -2.29
N ASN A 20 -8.13 -19.87 -1.63
CA ASN A 20 -7.88 -19.42 -0.24
C ASN A 20 -6.48 -18.80 -0.03
N CYS A 21 -5.79 -18.40 -1.10
CA CYS A 21 -4.50 -17.77 -1.03
C CYS A 21 -4.66 -16.30 -0.58
N PRO A 22 -4.12 -15.88 0.58
CA PRO A 22 -4.41 -14.56 1.14
C PRO A 22 -4.07 -13.40 0.21
N ASP A 23 -5.06 -12.58 -0.16
CA ASP A 23 -4.95 -11.45 -1.08
C ASP A 23 -4.86 -10.09 -0.38
N ILE A 24 -5.02 -10.04 0.95
CA ILE A 24 -4.89 -8.81 1.74
C ILE A 24 -3.80 -8.98 2.81
N GLN A 25 -2.89 -8.01 2.91
CA GLN A 25 -2.00 -7.83 4.06
C GLN A 25 -2.44 -6.61 4.88
N PHE A 26 -2.67 -6.81 6.17
CA PHE A 26 -2.90 -5.70 7.10
C PHE A 26 -1.61 -5.28 7.79
N HIS A 27 -1.36 -3.98 7.82
CA HIS A 27 -0.33 -3.35 8.64
C HIS A 27 -1.00 -2.47 9.69
N ILE A 28 -0.68 -2.69 10.96
CA ILE A 28 -1.35 -2.01 12.07
C ILE A 28 -0.33 -1.28 12.93
N ALA A 29 -0.56 0.03 13.07
CA ALA A 29 0.12 0.90 13.99
C ALA A 29 -0.69 1.05 15.28
N HIS A 30 -0.01 0.98 16.43
CA HIS A 30 -0.58 1.29 17.74
C HIS A 30 -0.76 2.81 17.98
N ALA A 31 -0.99 3.56 16.91
CA ALA A 31 -1.19 5.00 16.92
C ALA A 31 -2.07 5.41 15.75
N SER A 32 -2.89 6.43 15.97
CA SER A 32 -3.60 7.20 14.96
C SER A 32 -2.80 8.44 14.58
N PHE A 33 -2.96 8.91 13.35
CA PHE A 33 -2.27 10.10 12.85
C PHE A 33 -3.28 11.14 12.37
N ALA A 34 -3.28 12.31 13.01
CA ALA A 34 -3.97 13.49 12.50
C ALA A 34 -3.34 13.99 11.19
N ASN A 35 -2.02 13.82 11.05
CA ASN A 35 -1.31 14.05 9.79
C ASN A 35 -0.18 13.02 9.61
N PRO A 36 -0.38 11.99 8.76
CA PRO A 36 0.62 10.95 8.53
C PRO A 36 1.92 11.48 7.90
N ALA A 37 1.82 12.43 6.98
CA ALA A 37 2.98 12.99 6.26
C ALA A 37 3.91 13.77 7.19
N LYS A 38 3.35 14.47 8.18
CA LYS A 38 4.10 15.22 9.21
C LYS A 38 4.36 14.39 10.48
N ARG A 39 3.91 13.12 10.51
CA ARG A 39 4.01 12.23 11.68
C ARG A 39 3.40 12.83 12.96
N VAL A 40 2.30 13.56 12.82
CA VAL A 40 1.56 14.12 13.96
C VAL A 40 0.53 13.08 14.40
N PHE A 41 0.68 12.59 15.62
CA PHE A 41 -0.29 11.68 16.23
C PHE A 41 -1.59 12.40 16.55
N ASP A 42 -2.68 11.65 16.51
CA ASP A 42 -3.95 12.11 17.06
C ASP A 42 -3.88 12.18 18.59
N SER A 43 -4.68 13.05 19.20
CA SER A 43 -4.89 13.05 20.65
C SER A 43 -5.91 11.99 21.07
N PHE A 44 -6.76 11.54 20.15
CA PHE A 44 -7.69 10.45 20.37
C PHE A 44 -6.98 9.08 20.33
N PRO A 45 -7.15 8.24 21.37
CA PRO A 45 -6.58 6.89 21.38
C PRO A 45 -7.18 6.00 20.29
N ALA A 46 -6.41 5.69 19.25
CA ALA A 46 -6.84 4.82 18.16
C ALA A 46 -5.66 4.10 17.47
N LEU A 47 -6.00 3.23 16.53
CA LEU A 47 -5.06 2.46 15.70
C LEU A 47 -5.15 2.91 14.24
N SER A 48 -4.02 2.87 13.53
CA SER A 48 -4.01 3.02 12.06
C SER A 48 -3.91 1.65 11.43
N ILE A 49 -4.87 1.30 10.59
CA ILE A 49 -4.94 0.01 9.89
C ILE A 49 -4.83 0.25 8.39
N GLY A 50 -3.74 -0.24 7.78
CA GLY A 50 -3.48 -0.14 6.35
C GLY A 50 -3.62 -1.49 5.65
N PRO A 51 -4.76 -1.77 4.98
CA PRO A 51 -4.86 -2.92 4.10
C PRO A 51 -4.06 -2.70 2.80
N CYS A 52 -3.35 -3.73 2.35
CA CYS A 52 -2.65 -3.77 1.08
C CYS A 52 -3.18 -4.94 0.24
N GLN A 53 -3.64 -4.65 -0.99
CA GLN A 53 -4.05 -5.66 -1.96
C GLN A 53 -2.81 -6.27 -2.62
N LEU A 54 -2.62 -7.57 -2.45
CA LEU A 54 -1.40 -8.29 -2.85
C LEU A 54 -1.48 -8.89 -4.25
N ARG A 55 -2.68 -9.02 -4.82
CA ARG A 55 -2.92 -9.58 -6.16
C ARG A 55 -3.77 -8.63 -7.01
N PRO A 56 -3.30 -7.39 -7.29
CA PRO A 56 -4.04 -6.51 -8.17
C PRO A 56 -4.12 -7.10 -9.59
N HIS A 57 -5.27 -6.98 -10.25
CA HIS A 57 -5.42 -7.30 -11.67
C HIS A 57 -4.87 -6.19 -12.57
N SER A 58 -4.87 -4.94 -12.09
CA SER A 58 -4.26 -3.81 -12.80
C SER A 58 -2.78 -4.09 -13.14
N ARG A 59 -2.35 -3.63 -14.33
CA ARG A 59 -0.96 -3.74 -14.78
C ARG A 59 -0.50 -2.38 -15.28
N GLY A 60 0.56 -1.82 -14.69
CA GLY A 60 1.18 -0.58 -15.17
C GLY A 60 2.20 -0.78 -16.28
N TYR A 61 2.93 0.28 -16.61
CA TYR A 61 4.14 0.22 -17.43
C TYR A 61 5.16 1.26 -16.96
N SER A 62 6.41 1.06 -17.38
CA SER A 62 7.43 2.10 -17.37
C SER A 62 8.18 2.10 -18.70
N HIS A 63 8.43 3.28 -19.26
CA HIS A 63 9.07 3.43 -20.56
C HIS A 63 10.05 4.60 -20.59
N ILE A 64 11.17 4.43 -21.30
CA ILE A 64 12.14 5.51 -21.49
C ILE A 64 11.52 6.59 -22.38
N GLN A 65 11.79 7.85 -22.06
CA GLN A 65 11.30 8.98 -22.85
C GLN A 65 12.38 9.59 -23.74
N SER A 66 13.65 9.23 -23.50
CA SER A 66 14.83 9.73 -24.21
C SER A 66 15.99 8.76 -24.05
N ALA A 67 17.03 8.94 -24.88
CA ALA A 67 18.33 8.28 -24.71
C ALA A 67 19.18 8.95 -23.61
N ASP A 68 18.81 10.14 -23.13
CA ASP A 68 19.49 10.80 -22.01
C ASP A 68 19.20 10.05 -20.69
N PRO A 69 20.20 9.43 -20.04
CA PRO A 69 19.99 8.68 -18.80
C PRO A 69 19.62 9.55 -17.60
N LYS A 70 19.70 10.88 -17.70
CA LYS A 70 19.27 11.82 -16.66
C LYS A 70 17.78 12.13 -16.69
N LEU A 71 17.11 11.86 -17.82
CA LEU A 71 15.67 12.07 -17.92
C LEU A 71 14.93 10.94 -17.19
N SER A 72 13.97 11.32 -16.34
CA SER A 72 13.13 10.32 -15.66
C SER A 72 12.28 9.56 -16.68
N PRO A 73 12.09 8.25 -16.53
CA PRO A 73 11.19 7.49 -17.39
C PRO A 73 9.74 7.86 -17.10
N GLU A 74 8.86 7.55 -18.04
CA GLU A 74 7.43 7.52 -17.76
C GLU A 74 7.14 6.33 -16.84
N ILE A 75 6.37 6.56 -15.78
CA ILE A 75 5.89 5.51 -14.89
C ILE A 75 4.39 5.70 -14.74
N ASN A 76 3.62 4.74 -15.23
CA ASN A 76 2.17 4.74 -15.11
C ASN A 76 1.71 3.42 -14.48
N PRO A 77 1.40 3.41 -13.17
CA PRO A 77 0.95 2.20 -12.47
C PRO A 77 -0.41 1.68 -12.95
N ARG A 78 -1.21 2.51 -13.63
CA ARG A 78 -2.60 2.22 -14.02
C ARG A 78 -3.43 1.64 -12.87
N TYR A 79 -3.33 2.25 -11.68
CA TYR A 79 -4.13 1.81 -10.53
C TYR A 79 -5.62 1.85 -10.86
N LEU A 80 -6.36 0.83 -10.39
CA LEU A 80 -7.80 0.67 -10.58
C LEU A 80 -8.24 0.57 -12.06
N SER A 81 -7.33 0.26 -12.98
CA SER A 81 -7.64 0.09 -14.42
C SER A 81 -8.35 -1.22 -14.78
N ALA A 82 -8.47 -2.14 -13.83
CA ALA A 82 -9.18 -3.39 -14.00
C ALA A 82 -10.32 -3.42 -12.99
N GLU A 83 -11.54 -3.66 -13.47
CA GLU A 83 -12.74 -3.84 -12.65
C GLU A 83 -13.01 -5.34 -12.56
N ASN A 84 -13.32 -5.82 -11.36
CA ASN A 84 -13.74 -7.21 -11.08
C ASN A 84 -15.23 -7.24 -10.78
#